data_AF-A0A9D4L237-F1
#
_entry.id   AF-A0A9D4L237-F1
#
_cell.length_a   1.000
_cell.length_b   1.000
_cell.length_c   1.000
_cell.angle_alpha   90.00
_cell.angle_beta   90.00
_cell.angle_gamma   90.00
#
_symmetry.space_group_name_H-M   'P 1'
#
loop_
_entity.id
_entity.type
_entity.pdbx_description
1 polymer ?
#
loop_
_entity_poly.entity_id
_entity_poly.type
_entity_poly.pdbx_seq_one_letter_code
_entity_poly.pdbx_strand_id
1 'polypeptide(L)'
;MWVGFNVIDKALLQLNNDNILKEDMIFKEMEAHDLGCGAGGGTNSEEIFMNAGLTILTNAYVDAKLIQRETTECDAKKRNRRSVPEENGCYYGANPVCCKRGEKYALDVIHEYKLDMAHNFKPDIPEPVPYILCYSKAKKLADTHQEKVPSKCPMAFFEACVVTMTAELSTSDDARGRSIFSDHYAKDVSALAGFGFQLKVRKHFETSFLFEEHMISGKELTKAIQFRDSITKWSIQAIGITENTGVCIATPKEVSAFKVFFIQVDLPYKVSRKEHFNIKVTVFNYIYKDMNARVYLKGIRGLCYGSSPGEQSPPQLVTVADSVYCQSVLSSRTSCSRNFRKRCHSKDIVLHFQK
;
A
#
# COMPACT_ATOMS: atom_id res chain seq x y z
N MET A 1 -30.54 -4.82 12.37
CA MET A 1 -29.42 -4.68 11.41
C MET A 1 -28.33 -5.66 11.80
N TRP A 2 -27.84 -6.48 10.88
CA TRP A 2 -26.71 -7.37 11.14
C TRP A 2 -25.40 -6.65 10.82
N VAL A 3 -24.39 -6.79 11.67
CA VAL A 3 -23.08 -6.19 11.47
C VAL A 3 -22.00 -7.23 11.73
N GLY A 4 -21.16 -7.47 10.72
CA GLY A 4 -19.93 -8.23 10.84
C GLY A 4 -18.77 -7.30 11.18
N PHE A 5 -17.96 -7.67 12.17
CA PHE A 5 -16.72 -6.97 12.50
C PHE A 5 -15.51 -7.75 12.00
N ASN A 6 -14.42 -7.03 11.77
CA ASN A 6 -13.11 -7.62 11.55
C ASN A 6 -12.01 -6.64 11.98
N VAL A 7 -10.95 -7.13 12.59
CA VAL A 7 -9.80 -6.32 13.01
C VAL A 7 -8.55 -6.85 12.33
N ILE A 8 -7.92 -6.00 11.51
CA ILE A 8 -6.76 -6.35 10.69
C ILE A 8 -5.57 -5.46 11.07
N ASP A 9 -4.36 -6.02 11.05
CA ASP A 9 -3.13 -5.23 11.19
C ASP A 9 -2.99 -4.24 10.02
N LYS A 10 -2.88 -2.94 10.31
CA LYS A 10 -2.74 -1.88 9.31
C LYS A 10 -1.51 -2.05 8.43
N ALA A 11 -0.42 -2.63 8.95
CA ALA A 11 0.78 -2.88 8.15
C ALA A 11 0.49 -3.86 7.00
N LEU A 12 -0.46 -4.78 7.17
CA LEU A 12 -0.91 -5.69 6.10
C LEU A 12 -1.67 -4.91 5.01
N LEU A 13 -2.56 -4.00 5.41
CA LEU A 13 -3.35 -3.17 4.48
C LEU A 13 -2.47 -2.22 3.65
N GLN A 14 -1.30 -1.83 4.16
CA GLN A 14 -0.33 -0.99 3.45
C GLN A 14 0.50 -1.77 2.42
N LEU A 15 0.61 -3.09 2.56
CA LEU A 15 1.35 -3.93 1.63
C LEU A 15 0.50 -4.40 0.45
N ASN A 16 -0.78 -4.66 0.70
CA ASN A 16 -1.72 -5.09 -0.34
C ASN A 16 -3.09 -4.49 -0.05
N ASN A 17 -3.52 -3.57 -0.92
CA ASN A 17 -4.79 -2.84 -0.80
C ASN A 17 -5.78 -3.18 -1.93
N ASP A 18 -5.44 -4.15 -2.78
CA ASP A 18 -6.22 -4.50 -3.97
C ASP A 18 -7.40 -5.41 -3.60
N ASN A 19 -7.21 -6.26 -2.59
CA ASN A 19 -8.20 -7.22 -2.11
C ASN A 19 -8.96 -6.74 -0.86
N ILE A 20 -8.93 -5.44 -0.58
CA ILE A 20 -9.68 -4.86 0.54
C ILE A 20 -11.05 -4.43 0.01
N LEU A 21 -12.11 -4.99 0.58
CA LEU A 21 -13.46 -4.59 0.26
C LEU A 21 -13.66 -3.12 0.65
N LYS A 22 -13.92 -2.29 -0.36
CA LYS A 22 -14.23 -0.87 -0.22
C LYS A 22 -15.63 -0.60 -0.72
N GLU A 23 -16.18 0.52 -0.28
CA GLU A 23 -17.53 0.95 -0.64
C GLU A 23 -17.70 1.10 -2.17
N ASP A 24 -16.71 1.67 -2.85
CA ASP A 24 -16.68 1.80 -4.31
C ASP A 24 -16.69 0.45 -5.05
N MET A 25 -16.10 -0.59 -4.46
CA MET A 25 -16.14 -1.93 -5.05
C MET A 25 -17.55 -2.53 -5.04
N ILE A 26 -18.32 -2.32 -3.96
CA ILE A 26 -19.72 -2.77 -3.91
C ILE A 26 -20.55 -1.99 -4.93
N PHE A 27 -20.43 -0.66 -4.97
CA PHE A 27 -21.19 0.13 -5.92
C PHE A 27 -20.85 -0.20 -7.37
N LYS A 28 -19.57 -0.42 -7.68
CA LYS A 28 -19.13 -0.86 -9.01
C LYS A 28 -19.70 -2.23 -9.38
N GLU A 29 -19.77 -3.17 -8.43
CA GLU A 29 -20.38 -4.48 -8.67
C GLU A 29 -21.91 -4.36 -8.85
N MET A 30 -22.57 -3.52 -8.04
CA MET A 30 -24.00 -3.23 -8.21
C MET A 30 -24.31 -2.59 -9.57
N GLU A 31 -23.47 -1.65 -10.02
CA GLU A 31 -23.56 -1.05 -11.36
C GLU A 31 -23.37 -2.07 -12.48
N ALA A 32 -22.56 -3.12 -12.28
CA ALA A 32 -22.38 -4.19 -13.27
C ALA A 32 -23.65 -5.03 -13.48
N HIS A 33 -24.57 -5.02 -12.52
CA HIS A 33 -25.89 -5.66 -12.62
C HIS A 33 -26.99 -4.73 -13.15
N ASP A 34 -26.67 -3.45 -13.40
CA ASP A 34 -27.62 -2.54 -14.05
C ASP A 34 -27.85 -2.99 -15.50
N LEU A 35 -29.13 -3.11 -15.87
CA LEU A 35 -29.52 -3.46 -17.23
C LEU A 35 -29.42 -2.25 -18.16
N GLY A 36 -29.31 -1.03 -17.63
CA GLY A 36 -29.10 0.18 -18.40
C GLY A 36 -27.77 0.17 -19.18
N CYS A 37 -27.78 0.72 -20.38
CA CYS A 37 -26.63 0.84 -21.25
C CYS A 37 -26.27 2.31 -21.49
N GLY A 38 -25.05 2.71 -21.12
CA GLY A 38 -24.53 4.05 -21.40
C GLY A 38 -25.20 5.16 -20.59
N ALA A 39 -25.15 6.40 -21.10
CA ALA A 39 -25.58 7.59 -20.36
C ALA A 39 -27.07 8.00 -20.60
N GLY A 40 -27.91 7.09 -21.10
CA GLY A 40 -29.36 7.30 -21.20
C GLY A 40 -29.87 8.10 -22.42
N GLY A 41 -29.24 7.97 -23.59
CA GLY A 41 -29.72 8.57 -24.84
C GLY A 41 -30.04 7.49 -25.90
N GLY A 42 -30.79 7.86 -26.93
CA GLY A 42 -31.11 6.99 -28.07
C GLY A 42 -31.51 7.81 -29.30
N THR A 43 -31.46 7.20 -30.48
CA THR A 43 -31.83 7.83 -31.76
C THR A 43 -33.34 7.85 -31.98
N ASN A 44 -34.06 6.93 -31.35
CA ASN A 44 -35.52 6.84 -31.35
C ASN A 44 -36.02 6.53 -29.93
N SER A 45 -37.34 6.52 -29.76
CA SER A 45 -37.96 6.30 -28.45
C SER A 45 -37.67 4.90 -27.92
N GLU A 46 -37.65 3.89 -28.79
CA GLU A 46 -37.34 2.49 -28.48
C GLU A 46 -35.96 2.33 -27.87
N GLU A 47 -34.94 2.92 -28.50
CA GLU A 47 -33.55 2.87 -28.04
C GLU A 47 -33.37 3.61 -26.72
N ILE A 48 -34.12 4.68 -26.45
CA ILE A 48 -34.09 5.37 -25.16
C ILE A 48 -34.56 4.44 -24.04
N PHE A 49 -35.69 3.73 -24.24
CA PHE A 49 -36.20 2.78 -23.25
C PHE A 49 -35.27 1.57 -23.11
N MET A 50 -34.77 1.04 -24.21
CA MET A 50 -33.83 -0.09 -24.21
C MET A 50 -32.52 0.26 -23.47
N ASN A 51 -31.93 1.43 -23.75
CA ASN A 51 -30.72 1.91 -23.09
C ASN A 51 -30.96 2.28 -21.62
N ALA A 52 -32.20 2.56 -21.22
CA ALA A 52 -32.57 2.69 -19.81
C ALA A 52 -32.79 1.34 -19.12
N GLY A 53 -32.64 0.20 -19.82
CA GLY A 53 -32.92 -1.13 -19.28
C GLY A 53 -34.42 -1.45 -19.16
N LEU A 54 -35.27 -0.77 -19.94
CA LEU A 54 -36.72 -0.88 -19.89
C LEU A 54 -37.30 -1.43 -21.20
N THR A 55 -38.46 -2.08 -21.08
CA THR A 55 -39.28 -2.54 -22.21
C THR A 55 -40.65 -1.87 -22.15
N ILE A 56 -41.13 -1.36 -23.29
CA ILE A 56 -42.44 -0.69 -23.37
C ILE A 56 -43.46 -1.54 -24.11
N LEU A 57 -44.70 -1.51 -23.65
CA LEU A 57 -45.86 -2.06 -24.33
C LEU A 57 -46.90 -0.94 -24.45
N THR A 58 -47.22 -0.53 -25.67
CA THR A 58 -48.12 0.59 -25.95
C THR A 58 -48.96 0.30 -27.19
N ASN A 59 -50.07 1.01 -27.33
CA ASN A 59 -50.94 0.99 -28.50
C ASN A 59 -50.43 1.89 -29.66
N ALA A 60 -49.39 2.69 -29.41
CA ALA A 60 -48.67 3.40 -30.46
C ALA A 60 -47.86 2.42 -31.32
N TYR A 61 -47.56 2.79 -32.57
CA TYR A 61 -46.68 1.99 -33.42
C TYR A 61 -45.27 1.98 -32.84
N VAL A 62 -44.79 0.81 -32.43
CA VAL A 62 -43.42 0.60 -31.95
C VAL A 62 -42.88 -0.65 -32.63
N ASP A 63 -41.67 -0.59 -33.16
CA ASP A 63 -41.05 -1.74 -33.82
C ASP A 63 -40.62 -2.79 -32.78
N ALA A 64 -41.37 -3.88 -32.69
CA ALA A 64 -41.11 -4.96 -31.75
C ALA A 64 -39.71 -5.58 -31.89
N LYS A 65 -39.07 -5.49 -33.07
CA LYS A 65 -37.71 -5.99 -33.27
C LYS A 65 -36.65 -5.13 -32.58
N LEU A 66 -36.94 -3.85 -32.33
CA LEU A 66 -36.03 -2.92 -31.65
C LEU A 66 -36.18 -2.95 -30.13
N ILE A 67 -37.20 -3.62 -29.61
CA ILE A 67 -37.49 -3.71 -28.16
C ILE A 67 -37.06 -5.08 -27.59
N GLN A 68 -36.86 -6.10 -28.45
CA GLN A 68 -36.46 -7.43 -28.00
C GLN A 68 -35.00 -7.45 -27.58
N ARG A 69 -34.76 -7.69 -26.28
CA ARG A 69 -33.44 -7.87 -25.70
C ARG A 69 -33.16 -9.36 -25.49
N GLU A 70 -32.17 -9.89 -26.19
CA GLU A 70 -31.78 -11.31 -26.11
C GLU A 70 -30.76 -11.58 -25.00
N THR A 71 -29.97 -10.57 -24.60
CA THR A 71 -28.92 -10.70 -23.58
C THR A 71 -28.94 -9.54 -22.58
N THR A 72 -28.39 -9.77 -21.39
CA THR A 72 -28.22 -8.73 -20.35
C THR A 72 -27.04 -7.81 -20.65
N GLU A 73 -26.16 -8.19 -21.57
CA GLU A 73 -24.97 -7.41 -21.95
C GLU A 73 -25.34 -6.21 -22.84
N CYS A 74 -24.50 -5.18 -22.78
CA CYS A 74 -24.66 -3.97 -23.58
C CYS A 74 -23.57 -3.89 -24.65
N ASP A 75 -23.94 -3.75 -25.92
CA ASP A 75 -23.05 -3.32 -27.02
C ASP A 75 -22.77 -1.81 -26.96
N ALA A 76 -22.60 -1.29 -25.75
CA ALA A 76 -22.36 0.13 -25.55
C ALA A 76 -21.02 0.50 -26.21
N LYS A 77 -21.09 1.21 -27.33
CA LYS A 77 -19.99 2.06 -27.77
C LYS A 77 -19.78 3.06 -26.65
N LYS A 78 -18.84 2.78 -25.75
CA LYS A 78 -18.26 3.80 -24.86
C LYS A 78 -17.83 4.93 -25.78
N ARG A 79 -18.64 5.99 -25.87
CA ARG A 79 -18.14 7.25 -26.40
C ARG A 79 -17.02 7.59 -25.44
N ASN A 80 -15.78 7.46 -25.91
CA ASN A 80 -14.66 8.05 -25.24
C ASN A 80 -15.08 9.47 -24.89
N ARG A 81 -15.04 9.78 -23.60
CA ARG A 81 -15.12 11.15 -23.12
C ARG A 81 -14.22 11.93 -24.06
N ARG A 82 -14.76 12.91 -24.78
CA ARG A 82 -13.93 13.77 -25.64
C ARG A 82 -12.79 14.23 -24.74
N SER A 83 -11.58 13.75 -25.01
CA SER A 83 -10.40 14.30 -24.39
C SER A 83 -10.45 15.77 -24.77
N VAL A 84 -10.48 16.63 -23.76
CA VAL A 84 -10.00 17.99 -23.92
C VAL A 84 -8.66 17.83 -24.66
N PRO A 85 -8.40 18.56 -25.76
CA PRO A 85 -7.09 18.54 -26.38
C PRO A 85 -6.10 18.79 -25.25
N GLU A 86 -5.28 17.76 -24.94
CA GLU A 86 -4.30 17.84 -23.87
C GLU A 86 -3.45 19.06 -24.17
N GLU A 87 -3.47 20.01 -23.25
CA GLU A 87 -2.53 21.11 -23.25
C GLU A 87 -1.14 20.45 -23.15
N ASN A 88 -0.45 20.45 -24.27
CA ASN A 88 0.89 19.89 -24.41
C ASN A 88 1.80 20.39 -23.28
N GLY A 89 2.31 19.46 -22.48
CA GLY A 89 3.69 19.53 -21.98
C GLY A 89 3.85 19.94 -20.52
N CYS A 90 4.32 18.96 -19.73
CA CYS A 90 5.09 19.13 -18.50
C CYS A 90 4.29 19.68 -17.30
N TYR A 91 3.81 18.77 -16.44
CA TYR A 91 3.17 19.11 -15.17
C TYR A 91 4.08 20.00 -14.29
N TYR A 92 3.48 20.97 -13.59
CA TYR A 92 4.07 21.77 -12.51
C TYR A 92 5.29 22.67 -12.84
N GLY A 93 5.19 23.55 -13.85
CA GLY A 93 6.16 24.64 -14.02
C GLY A 93 7.61 24.15 -14.24
N ALA A 94 7.73 22.99 -14.87
CA ALA A 94 8.95 22.34 -15.30
C ALA A 94 9.59 23.08 -16.47
N ASN A 95 10.91 22.92 -16.65
CA ASN A 95 11.63 23.53 -17.77
C ASN A 95 11.23 22.83 -19.10
N PRO A 96 10.59 23.53 -20.06
CA PRO A 96 10.06 22.92 -21.28
C PRO A 96 11.15 22.31 -22.17
N VAL A 97 12.38 22.81 -22.09
CA VAL A 97 13.53 22.27 -22.84
C VAL A 97 13.89 20.87 -22.33
N CYS A 98 13.83 20.65 -21.03
CA CYS A 98 14.24 19.39 -20.41
C CYS A 98 13.19 18.29 -20.58
N CYS A 99 11.93 18.69 -20.56
CA CYS A 99 10.79 17.82 -20.85
C CYS A 99 10.83 17.32 -22.30
N LYS A 100 10.98 18.20 -23.30
CA LYS A 100 11.17 17.82 -24.71
C LYS A 100 12.38 16.91 -24.93
N ARG A 101 13.46 17.11 -24.16
CA ARG A 101 14.63 16.20 -24.20
C ARG A 101 14.32 14.82 -23.62
N GLY A 102 13.48 14.75 -22.59
CA GLY A 102 13.01 13.49 -22.00
C GLY A 102 12.16 12.69 -22.98
N GLU A 103 11.19 13.35 -23.62
CA GLU A 103 10.35 12.76 -24.67
C GLU A 103 11.18 12.24 -25.84
N LYS A 104 12.11 13.07 -26.34
CA LYS A 104 13.00 12.68 -27.44
C LYS A 104 13.85 11.47 -27.07
N TYR A 105 14.45 11.45 -25.88
CA TYR A 105 15.28 10.33 -25.43
C TYR A 105 14.46 9.03 -25.33
N ALA A 106 13.22 9.12 -24.85
CA ALA A 106 12.30 7.98 -24.83
C ALA A 106 12.04 7.42 -26.23
N LEU A 107 11.70 8.28 -27.19
CA LEU A 107 11.45 7.90 -28.58
C LEU A 107 12.67 7.32 -29.27
N ASP A 108 13.86 7.90 -29.06
CA ASP A 108 15.12 7.40 -29.63
C ASP A 108 15.42 5.98 -29.12
N VAL A 109 15.27 5.72 -27.82
CA VAL A 109 15.50 4.39 -27.23
C VAL A 109 14.46 3.37 -27.70
N ILE A 110 13.19 3.78 -27.81
CA ILE A 110 12.14 2.92 -28.35
C ILE A 110 12.39 2.59 -29.83
N HIS A 111 12.87 3.57 -30.60
CA HIS A 111 13.21 3.37 -32.01
C HIS A 111 14.37 2.38 -32.15
N GLU A 112 15.44 2.52 -31.37
CA GLU A 112 16.54 1.55 -31.32
C GLU A 112 16.04 0.14 -30.95
N TYR A 113 15.19 0.04 -29.92
CA TYR A 113 14.61 -1.24 -29.50
C TYR A 113 13.71 -1.88 -30.57
N LYS A 114 12.88 -1.09 -31.27
CA LYS A 114 12.01 -1.55 -32.36
C LYS A 114 12.83 -1.98 -33.59
N LEU A 115 13.95 -1.31 -33.87
CA LEU A 115 14.88 -1.71 -34.93
C LEU A 115 15.57 -3.04 -34.60
N ASP A 116 16.01 -3.24 -33.36
CA ASP A 116 16.63 -4.49 -32.92
C ASP A 116 15.66 -5.70 -33.00
N MET A 117 14.38 -5.48 -32.71
CA MET A 117 13.32 -6.49 -32.89
C MET A 117 13.07 -6.88 -34.35
N ALA A 118 13.29 -5.96 -35.30
CA ALA A 118 13.09 -6.22 -36.73
C ALA A 118 14.23 -7.04 -37.36
N HIS A 119 15.43 -7.03 -36.75
CA HIS A 119 16.62 -7.63 -37.32
C HIS A 119 17.04 -8.98 -36.71
N ASN A 120 16.51 -9.38 -35.55
CA ASN A 120 16.79 -10.69 -34.96
C ASN A 120 15.53 -11.30 -34.31
N PHE A 121 15.10 -12.47 -34.80
CA PHE A 121 14.08 -13.28 -34.15
C PHE A 121 14.65 -13.83 -32.84
N LYS A 122 14.37 -13.08 -31.77
CA LYS A 122 14.64 -13.35 -30.35
C LYS A 122 16.07 -13.01 -29.87
N PRO A 123 16.17 -12.00 -29.01
CA PRO A 123 17.21 -11.96 -28.01
C PRO A 123 16.60 -11.93 -26.60
N ASP A 124 17.25 -12.60 -25.65
CA ASP A 124 17.00 -12.50 -24.20
C ASP A 124 17.39 -11.09 -23.68
N ILE A 125 16.81 -10.03 -24.28
CA ILE A 125 16.98 -8.65 -23.84
C ILE A 125 15.82 -8.36 -22.88
N PRO A 126 16.10 -7.98 -21.61
CA PRO A 126 15.04 -7.59 -20.69
C PRO A 126 14.23 -6.45 -21.32
N GLU A 127 12.91 -6.54 -21.25
CA GLU A 127 12.02 -5.42 -21.62
C GLU A 127 12.59 -4.11 -21.07
N PRO A 128 12.65 -3.03 -21.87
CA PRO A 128 13.28 -1.80 -21.45
C PRO A 128 12.50 -1.25 -20.26
N VAL A 129 13.04 -1.41 -19.04
CA VAL A 129 12.42 -0.90 -17.82
C VAL A 129 12.49 0.63 -17.91
N PRO A 130 11.38 1.32 -18.25
CA PRO A 130 11.44 2.73 -18.64
C PRO A 130 12.06 3.59 -17.54
N TYR A 131 11.73 3.23 -16.30
CA TYR A 131 12.19 3.88 -15.09
C TYR A 131 13.72 3.85 -14.95
N ILE A 132 14.39 2.72 -15.20
CA ILE A 132 15.84 2.58 -14.97
C ILE A 132 16.63 3.41 -15.99
N LEU A 133 16.23 3.33 -17.26
CA LEU A 133 16.87 4.04 -18.37
C LEU A 133 16.71 5.56 -18.20
N CYS A 134 15.46 6.02 -18.00
CA CYS A 134 15.17 7.43 -17.76
C CYS A 134 15.87 7.95 -16.50
N TYR A 135 15.89 7.18 -15.40
CA TYR A 135 16.55 7.58 -14.15
C TYR A 135 18.06 7.72 -14.32
N SER A 136 18.71 6.76 -14.99
CA SER A 136 20.16 6.78 -15.21
C SER A 136 20.59 8.02 -15.99
N LYS A 137 19.80 8.42 -17.00
CA LYS A 137 20.06 9.59 -17.83
C LYS A 137 19.76 10.90 -17.09
N ALA A 138 18.67 10.95 -16.33
CA ALA A 138 18.32 12.09 -15.49
C ALA A 138 19.37 12.34 -14.39
N LYS A 139 19.89 11.27 -13.77
CA LYS A 139 20.96 11.36 -12.77
C LYS A 139 22.25 11.93 -13.38
N LYS A 140 22.67 11.44 -14.55
CA LYS A 140 23.82 12.00 -15.29
C LYS A 140 23.60 13.49 -15.59
N LEU A 141 22.38 13.89 -15.96
CA LEU A 141 22.05 15.29 -16.21
C LEU A 141 22.18 16.14 -14.93
N ALA A 142 21.73 15.64 -13.78
CA ALA A 142 21.89 16.31 -12.49
C ALA A 142 23.37 16.43 -12.07
N ASP A 143 24.15 15.36 -12.26
CA ASP A 143 25.58 15.32 -11.90
C ASP A 143 26.42 16.26 -12.78
N THR A 144 26.06 16.43 -14.06
CA THR A 144 26.79 17.30 -15.02
C THR A 144 26.66 18.79 -14.70
N HIS A 145 25.58 19.20 -14.02
CA HIS A 145 25.30 20.61 -13.68
C HIS A 145 25.67 21.00 -12.25
N GLN A 146 26.31 20.11 -11.47
CA GLN A 146 26.73 20.37 -10.07
C GLN A 146 25.62 20.91 -9.15
N GLU A 147 24.36 20.57 -9.40
CA GLU A 147 23.24 21.02 -8.56
C GLU A 147 23.03 20.04 -7.40
N LYS A 148 23.23 20.52 -6.15
CA LYS A 148 23.05 19.73 -4.90
C LYS A 148 21.58 19.38 -4.57
N VAL A 149 20.66 19.73 -5.44
CA VAL A 149 19.23 19.40 -5.42
C VAL A 149 18.86 19.11 -6.87
N PRO A 150 18.12 18.04 -7.23
CA PRO A 150 17.72 17.86 -8.62
C PRO A 150 16.92 19.11 -9.01
N SER A 151 17.45 19.93 -9.92
CA SER A 151 16.69 21.07 -10.41
C SER A 151 15.41 20.59 -11.06
N LYS A 152 14.50 21.53 -11.33
CA LYS A 152 13.27 21.25 -12.07
C LYS A 152 13.54 20.53 -13.40
N CYS A 153 14.75 20.64 -13.96
CA CYS A 153 15.12 20.09 -15.26
C CYS A 153 15.35 18.56 -15.27
N PRO A 154 16.23 17.95 -14.45
CA PRO A 154 16.35 16.48 -14.37
C PRO A 154 15.05 15.78 -13.97
N MET A 155 14.24 16.40 -13.10
CA MET A 155 12.94 15.84 -12.74
C MET A 155 11.97 15.89 -13.91
N ALA A 156 11.89 17.04 -14.61
CA ALA A 156 11.06 17.17 -15.82
C ALA A 156 11.48 16.22 -16.93
N PHE A 157 12.79 16.02 -17.13
CA PHE A 157 13.33 15.06 -18.08
C PHE A 157 12.90 13.63 -17.71
N PHE A 158 13.08 13.26 -16.44
CA PHE A 158 12.78 11.93 -15.95
C PHE A 158 11.30 11.59 -16.11
N GLU A 159 10.43 12.49 -15.67
CA GLU A 159 8.98 12.32 -15.72
C GLU A 159 8.48 12.21 -17.16
N ALA A 160 8.90 13.12 -18.03
CA ALA A 160 8.53 13.10 -19.45
C ALA A 160 9.02 11.81 -20.14
N CYS A 161 10.25 11.38 -19.87
CA CYS A 161 10.82 10.16 -20.44
C CYS A 161 10.02 8.91 -20.02
N VAL A 162 9.69 8.77 -18.74
CA VAL A 162 8.91 7.61 -18.25
C VAL A 162 7.52 7.61 -18.86
N VAL A 163 6.82 8.75 -18.85
CA VAL A 163 5.46 8.85 -19.43
C VAL A 163 5.46 8.48 -20.90
N THR A 164 6.35 9.06 -21.71
CA THR A 164 6.45 8.75 -23.15
C THR A 164 6.78 7.28 -23.38
N MET A 165 7.74 6.71 -22.65
CA MET A 165 8.08 5.29 -22.78
C MET A 165 6.91 4.37 -22.40
N THR A 166 6.20 4.67 -21.31
CA THR A 166 5.06 3.87 -20.89
C THR A 166 3.91 3.93 -21.88
N ALA A 167 3.64 5.11 -22.46
CA ALA A 167 2.59 5.30 -23.45
C ALA A 167 2.89 4.55 -24.76
N GLU A 168 4.14 4.57 -25.22
CA GLU A 168 4.57 3.97 -26.49
C GLU A 168 4.83 2.45 -26.41
N LEU A 169 5.12 1.93 -25.21
CA LEU A 169 5.31 0.49 -24.97
C LEU A 169 4.01 -0.22 -24.55
N SER A 170 3.01 0.50 -24.03
CA SER A 170 1.70 -0.09 -23.70
C SER A 170 0.85 -0.26 -24.97
N THR A 171 0.62 -1.51 -25.38
CA THR A 171 -0.26 -1.87 -26.51
C THR A 171 -1.76 -1.85 -26.16
N SER A 172 -2.14 -1.35 -24.98
CA SER A 172 -3.54 -1.29 -24.52
C SER A 172 -3.99 0.13 -24.20
N ASP A 173 -5.10 0.55 -24.81
CA ASP A 173 -5.71 1.89 -24.70
C ASP A 173 -6.20 2.30 -23.28
N ASP A 174 -6.02 1.45 -22.26
CA ASP A 174 -6.55 1.66 -20.90
C ASP A 174 -5.61 2.39 -19.91
N ALA A 175 -4.52 2.99 -20.37
CA ALA A 175 -3.50 3.56 -19.49
C ALA A 175 -3.66 5.06 -19.13
N ARG A 176 -4.63 5.79 -19.69
CA ARG A 176 -4.74 7.26 -19.55
C ARG A 176 -5.35 7.78 -18.23
N GLY A 177 -5.26 7.00 -17.15
CA GLY A 177 -5.81 7.39 -15.84
C GLY A 177 -4.99 6.96 -14.63
N ARG A 178 -3.75 6.47 -14.82
CA ARG A 178 -2.97 5.93 -13.71
C ARG A 178 -2.16 7.04 -13.04
N SER A 179 -2.67 7.49 -11.89
CA SER A 179 -1.93 8.22 -10.86
C SER A 179 -0.53 7.63 -10.66
N ILE A 180 0.48 8.51 -10.54
CA ILE A 180 1.89 8.22 -10.21
C ILE A 180 2.04 7.49 -8.84
N PHE A 181 0.94 7.26 -8.12
CA PHE A 181 0.88 6.54 -6.85
C PHE A 181 -0.01 5.28 -6.86
N SER A 182 -0.17 4.60 -8.00
CA SER A 182 -0.88 3.31 -8.10
C SER A 182 0.10 2.17 -8.41
N ASP A 183 0.02 1.10 -7.61
CA ASP A 183 0.28 -0.36 -7.82
C ASP A 183 1.56 -0.84 -8.53
N HIS A 184 2.26 0.00 -9.27
CA HIS A 184 3.55 -0.31 -9.87
C HIS A 184 4.67 -0.31 -8.84
N TYR A 185 4.60 0.44 -7.74
CA TYR A 185 5.63 0.36 -6.70
C TYR A 185 5.81 -1.07 -6.18
N ALA A 186 4.72 -1.83 -5.99
CA ALA A 186 4.80 -3.23 -5.55
C ALA A 186 5.30 -4.19 -6.64
N LYS A 187 4.89 -4.00 -7.91
CA LYS A 187 5.39 -4.80 -9.04
C LYS A 187 6.84 -4.49 -9.40
N ASP A 188 7.25 -3.22 -9.33
CA ASP A 188 8.63 -2.75 -9.54
C ASP A 188 9.57 -3.23 -8.42
N VAL A 189 9.07 -3.28 -7.18
CA VAL A 189 9.76 -3.91 -6.02
C VAL A 189 9.97 -5.42 -6.26
N SER A 190 9.07 -6.09 -6.96
CA SER A 190 9.20 -7.50 -7.33
C SER A 190 10.27 -7.71 -8.41
N ALA A 191 10.35 -6.80 -9.39
CA ALA A 191 11.36 -6.81 -10.44
C ALA A 191 12.80 -6.57 -9.91
N LEU A 192 12.94 -5.83 -8.80
CA LEU A 192 14.23 -5.65 -8.11
C LEU A 192 14.79 -6.95 -7.51
N ALA A 193 13.96 -7.96 -7.24
CA ALA A 193 14.42 -9.26 -6.78
C ALA A 193 15.23 -10.02 -7.85
N GLY A 194 14.96 -9.77 -9.15
CA GLY A 194 15.71 -10.34 -10.28
C GLY A 194 17.13 -9.76 -10.45
N PHE A 195 17.40 -8.59 -9.87
CA PHE A 195 18.71 -7.92 -9.88
C PHE A 195 19.55 -8.19 -8.62
N GLY A 196 19.18 -9.20 -7.83
CA GLY A 196 19.91 -9.59 -6.62
C GLY A 196 19.64 -8.71 -5.39
N PHE A 197 18.69 -7.76 -5.46
CA PHE A 197 18.20 -7.06 -4.27
C PHE A 197 17.18 -7.93 -3.54
N GLN A 198 17.63 -8.65 -2.50
CA GLN A 198 16.69 -9.28 -1.56
C GLN A 198 16.01 -8.22 -0.70
N LEU A 199 14.90 -7.69 -1.21
CA LEU A 199 13.97 -6.92 -0.40
C LEU A 199 13.36 -7.86 0.65
N LYS A 200 13.80 -7.70 1.90
CA LYS A 200 13.22 -8.39 3.05
C LYS A 200 11.86 -7.79 3.35
N VAL A 201 10.85 -8.20 2.59
CA VAL A 201 9.45 -7.94 2.95
C VAL A 201 9.17 -8.70 4.24
N ARG A 202 8.73 -8.00 5.28
CA ARG A 202 8.25 -8.64 6.51
C ARG A 202 7.10 -9.57 6.13
N LYS A 203 7.18 -10.85 6.45
CA LYS A 203 6.13 -11.85 6.16
C LYS A 203 5.23 -12.13 7.35
N HIS A 204 5.71 -11.83 8.56
CA HIS A 204 4.99 -12.12 9.80
C HIS A 204 4.19 -10.90 10.25
N PHE A 205 2.91 -10.90 9.91
CA PHE A 205 1.91 -9.99 10.46
C PHE A 205 1.12 -10.70 11.54
N GLU A 206 0.56 -9.94 12.46
CA GLU A 206 -0.40 -10.52 13.40
C GLU A 206 -1.63 -11.01 12.65
N THR A 207 -2.17 -12.16 13.08
CA THR A 207 -3.40 -12.68 12.50
C THR A 207 -4.57 -11.74 12.83
N SER A 208 -5.43 -11.49 11.86
CA SER A 208 -6.70 -10.79 12.09
C SER A 208 -7.54 -11.49 13.17
N PHE A 209 -8.42 -10.74 13.81
CA PHE A 209 -9.29 -11.25 14.86
C PHE A 209 -10.62 -10.49 14.89
N LEU A 210 -11.52 -10.90 15.80
CA LEU A 210 -12.88 -10.35 15.93
C LEU A 210 -13.74 -10.59 14.68
N PHE A 211 -13.66 -11.80 14.11
CA PHE A 211 -14.49 -12.23 12.99
C PHE A 211 -15.85 -12.72 13.53
N GLU A 212 -16.68 -11.76 13.98
CA GLU A 212 -17.94 -12.01 14.68
C GLU A 212 -19.06 -11.17 14.08
N GLU A 213 -20.26 -11.75 13.97
CA GLU A 213 -21.48 -11.04 13.60
C GLU A 213 -22.34 -10.69 14.81
N HIS A 214 -23.02 -9.55 14.73
CA HIS A 214 -23.89 -9.06 15.80
C HIS A 214 -25.16 -8.47 15.22
N MET A 215 -26.29 -8.76 15.88
CA MET A 215 -27.57 -8.15 15.57
C MET A 215 -27.77 -6.87 16.40
N ILE A 216 -27.79 -5.72 15.73
CA ILE A 216 -28.20 -4.45 16.33
C ILE A 216 -29.73 -4.40 16.36
N SER A 217 -30.29 -4.56 17.56
CA SER A 217 -31.75 -4.55 17.81
C SER A 217 -32.28 -3.16 18.24
N GLY A 218 -31.39 -2.25 18.64
CA GLY A 218 -31.72 -0.90 19.12
C GLY A 218 -31.07 0.20 18.27
N LYS A 219 -30.82 1.37 18.89
CA LYS A 219 -30.13 2.50 18.22
C LYS A 219 -28.62 2.31 18.14
N GLU A 220 -28.01 1.69 19.14
CA GLU A 220 -26.56 1.44 19.16
C GLU A 220 -26.24 0.04 19.70
N LEU A 221 -25.03 -0.41 19.40
CA LEU A 221 -24.40 -1.59 19.99
C LEU A 221 -23.05 -1.19 20.56
N THR A 222 -22.86 -1.39 21.86
CA THR A 222 -21.57 -1.18 22.52
C THR A 222 -20.88 -2.53 22.74
N LYS A 223 -19.67 -2.71 22.19
CA LYS A 223 -18.86 -3.93 22.37
C LYS A 223 -17.49 -3.57 22.93
N ALA A 224 -17.12 -4.19 24.05
CA ALA A 224 -15.76 -4.13 24.55
C ALA A 224 -14.87 -5.07 23.73
N ILE A 225 -13.78 -4.54 23.18
CA ILE A 225 -12.82 -5.30 22.38
C ILE A 225 -11.49 -5.32 23.12
N GLN A 226 -10.98 -6.52 23.41
CA GLN A 226 -9.64 -6.70 23.93
C GLN A 226 -8.66 -6.90 22.75
N PHE A 227 -7.73 -5.97 22.59
CA PHE A 227 -6.69 -6.08 21.58
C PHE A 227 -5.61 -7.08 22.02
N ARG A 228 -4.95 -7.70 21.04
CA ARG A 228 -3.79 -8.56 21.28
C ARG A 228 -2.59 -7.73 21.75
N ASP A 229 -1.68 -8.35 22.50
CA ASP A 229 -0.48 -7.75 23.09
C ASP A 229 0.59 -7.25 22.09
N SER A 230 0.30 -7.25 20.79
CA SER A 230 1.25 -6.85 19.76
C SER A 230 1.35 -5.34 19.62
N ILE A 231 2.58 -4.84 19.44
CA ILE A 231 2.87 -3.44 19.17
C ILE A 231 2.60 -3.17 17.69
N THR A 232 1.35 -2.87 17.37
CA THR A 232 0.92 -2.61 16.00
C THR A 232 -0.25 -1.63 15.95
N LYS A 233 -0.58 -1.18 14.75
CA LYS A 233 -1.77 -0.37 14.50
C LYS A 233 -2.83 -1.26 13.89
N TRP A 234 -3.95 -1.39 14.57
CA TRP A 234 -5.10 -2.17 14.14
C TRP A 234 -6.07 -1.29 13.36
N SER A 235 -6.70 -1.86 12.34
CA SER A 235 -7.78 -1.28 11.57
C SER A 235 -9.04 -2.10 11.81
N ILE A 236 -10.04 -1.49 12.44
CA ILE A 236 -11.34 -2.10 12.69
C ILE A 236 -12.22 -1.81 11.48
N GLN A 237 -12.72 -2.86 10.86
CA GLN A 237 -13.68 -2.80 9.76
C GLN A 237 -15.02 -3.35 10.23
N ALA A 238 -16.09 -2.78 9.69
CA ALA A 238 -17.44 -3.26 9.94
C ALA A 238 -18.25 -3.24 8.64
N ILE A 239 -19.02 -4.30 8.41
CA ILE A 239 -19.92 -4.44 7.27
C ILE A 239 -21.31 -4.70 7.82
N GLY A 240 -22.26 -3.85 7.44
CA GLY A 240 -23.64 -3.89 7.87
C GLY A 240 -24.56 -4.40 6.77
N ILE A 241 -25.53 -5.24 7.12
CA ILE A 241 -26.57 -5.71 6.22
C ILE A 241 -27.94 -5.55 6.88
N THR A 242 -28.89 -5.11 6.08
CA THR A 242 -30.29 -4.88 6.46
C THR A 242 -31.20 -5.35 5.34
N GLU A 243 -32.38 -5.87 5.69
CA GLU A 243 -33.35 -6.35 4.71
C GLU A 243 -33.86 -5.23 3.81
N ASN A 244 -34.11 -4.03 4.38
CA ASN A 244 -34.78 -2.94 3.65
C ASN A 244 -33.83 -1.92 3.02
N THR A 245 -32.62 -1.74 3.57
CA THR A 245 -31.66 -0.73 3.09
C THR A 245 -30.42 -1.33 2.41
N GLY A 246 -30.28 -2.66 2.42
CA GLY A 246 -29.17 -3.35 1.76
C GLY A 246 -27.89 -3.41 2.60
N VAL A 247 -26.75 -3.35 1.91
CA VAL A 247 -25.40 -3.50 2.46
C VAL A 247 -24.74 -2.14 2.64
N CYS A 248 -23.99 -1.95 3.74
CA CYS A 248 -23.23 -0.75 4.02
C CYS A 248 -21.84 -1.13 4.55
N ILE A 249 -20.79 -0.51 4.01
CA ILE A 249 -19.42 -0.66 4.53
C ILE A 249 -19.10 0.56 5.39
N ALA A 250 -18.71 0.32 6.64
CA ALA A 250 -18.27 1.39 7.52
C ALA A 250 -16.84 1.84 7.18
N THR A 251 -16.57 3.13 7.35
CA THR A 251 -15.21 3.66 7.26
C THR A 251 -14.32 3.02 8.33
N PRO A 252 -13.13 2.46 7.97
CA PRO A 252 -12.31 1.76 8.94
C PRO A 252 -11.82 2.65 10.08
N LYS A 253 -11.94 2.16 11.32
CA LYS A 253 -11.46 2.86 12.51
C LYS A 253 -10.09 2.34 12.94
N GLU A 254 -9.12 3.24 12.99
CA GLU A 254 -7.75 2.86 13.37
C GLU A 254 -7.50 3.01 14.88
N VAL A 255 -6.88 1.98 15.48
CA VAL A 255 -6.49 1.96 16.90
C VAL A 255 -5.03 1.51 17.01
N SER A 256 -4.23 2.25 17.79
CA SER A 256 -2.82 1.89 18.01
C SER A 256 -2.66 1.12 19.32
N ALA A 257 -2.23 -0.14 19.23
CA ALA A 257 -1.80 -0.91 20.40
C ALA A 257 -0.29 -0.69 20.55
N PHE A 258 0.11 0.11 21.54
CA PHE A 258 1.52 0.49 21.71
C PHE A 258 1.91 0.54 23.20
N LYS A 259 3.07 -0.03 23.52
CA LYS A 259 3.70 0.09 24.85
C LYS A 259 4.86 1.06 24.73
N VAL A 260 4.83 2.15 25.51
CA VAL A 260 5.83 3.25 25.42
C VAL A 260 7.15 2.94 26.11
N PHE A 261 7.18 1.93 26.97
CA PHE A 261 8.38 1.46 27.65
C PHE A 261 8.28 -0.05 27.82
N PHE A 262 9.23 -0.79 27.25
CA PHE A 262 9.19 -2.26 27.23
C PHE A 262 10.59 -2.86 27.07
N ILE A 263 10.67 -4.17 27.28
CA ILE A 263 11.89 -4.96 27.18
C ILE A 263 11.71 -6.05 26.12
N GLN A 264 12.73 -6.25 25.30
CA GLN A 264 12.81 -7.35 24.33
C GLN A 264 13.95 -8.27 24.73
N VAL A 265 13.71 -9.58 24.69
CA VAL A 265 14.70 -10.60 25.03
C VAL A 265 14.96 -11.44 23.79
N ASP A 266 16.19 -11.36 23.28
CA ASP A 266 16.61 -12.13 22.11
C ASP A 266 17.22 -13.46 22.57
N LEU A 267 16.40 -14.50 22.50
CA LEU A 267 16.82 -15.87 22.85
C LEU A 267 17.41 -16.59 21.64
N PRO A 268 18.50 -17.36 21.81
CA PRO A 268 18.99 -18.25 20.78
C PRO A 268 17.96 -19.36 20.50
N TYR A 269 17.88 -19.81 19.25
CA TYR A 269 16.93 -20.85 18.83
C TYR A 269 17.07 -22.16 19.64
N LYS A 270 18.30 -22.56 19.92
CA LYS A 270 18.63 -23.73 20.76
C LYS A 270 19.98 -23.52 21.43
N VAL A 271 20.18 -24.17 22.57
CA VAL A 271 21.43 -24.16 23.34
C VAL A 271 21.75 -25.60 23.74
N SER A 272 23.02 -26.01 23.63
CA SER A 272 23.42 -27.34 24.10
C SER A 272 23.58 -27.34 25.62
N ARG A 273 23.32 -28.50 26.24
CA ARG A 273 23.47 -28.63 27.70
C ARG A 273 24.94 -28.43 28.09
N LYS A 274 25.16 -27.75 29.22
CA LYS A 274 26.49 -27.43 29.79
C LYS A 274 27.32 -26.43 28.97
N GLU A 275 26.71 -25.72 28.03
CA GLU A 275 27.37 -24.62 27.32
C GLU A 275 27.06 -23.27 27.98
N HIS A 276 28.04 -22.38 27.91
CA HIS A 276 27.83 -20.96 28.20
C HIS A 276 27.17 -20.30 27.00
N PHE A 277 26.15 -19.48 27.27
CA PHE A 277 25.47 -18.73 26.22
C PHE A 277 25.06 -17.36 26.73
N ASN A 278 24.89 -16.43 25.80
CA ASN A 278 24.55 -15.05 26.11
C ASN A 278 23.12 -14.78 25.63
N ILE A 279 22.34 -14.11 26.47
CA ILE A 279 21.05 -13.56 26.09
C ILE A 279 21.20 -12.04 25.98
N LYS A 280 20.78 -11.50 24.86
CA LYS A 280 20.73 -10.05 24.64
C LYS A 280 19.35 -9.55 25.06
N VAL A 281 19.34 -8.54 25.91
CA VAL A 281 18.12 -7.91 26.39
C VAL A 281 18.17 -6.43 26.02
N THR A 282 17.17 -5.95 25.30
CA THR A 282 17.08 -4.57 24.83
C THR A 282 15.92 -3.87 25.54
N VAL A 283 16.22 -2.78 26.26
CA VAL A 283 15.19 -1.94 26.89
C VAL A 283 14.90 -0.77 25.97
N PHE A 284 13.62 -0.56 25.63
CA PHE A 284 13.17 0.52 24.76
C PHE A 284 12.47 1.62 25.56
N ASN A 285 12.82 2.87 25.26
CA ASN A 285 12.18 4.05 25.82
C ASN A 285 11.63 4.97 24.71
N TYR A 286 10.30 5.08 24.63
CA TYR A 286 9.59 6.01 23.75
C TYR A 286 9.01 7.22 24.50
N ILE A 287 9.39 7.42 25.76
CA ILE A 287 8.96 8.55 26.59
C ILE A 287 9.92 9.73 26.36
N TYR A 288 9.41 10.96 26.53
CA TYR A 288 10.16 12.22 26.45
C TYR A 288 11.00 12.50 27.71
N LYS A 289 11.41 11.45 28.43
CA LYS A 289 12.19 11.53 29.65
C LYS A 289 13.11 10.33 29.77
N ASP A 290 14.31 10.57 30.30
CA ASP A 290 15.25 9.52 30.67
C ASP A 290 14.63 8.57 31.71
N MET A 291 14.68 7.28 31.41
CA MET A 291 14.12 6.24 32.27
C MET A 291 15.23 5.40 32.87
N ASN A 292 15.20 5.25 34.20
CA ASN A 292 16.07 4.34 34.93
C ASN A 292 15.35 3.00 35.12
N ALA A 293 15.88 1.95 34.50
CA ALA A 293 15.36 0.60 34.59
C ALA A 293 16.24 -0.25 35.52
N ARG A 294 15.61 -1.10 36.34
CA ARG A 294 16.27 -2.21 37.03
C ARG A 294 15.88 -3.50 36.33
N VAL A 295 16.83 -4.12 35.64
CA VAL A 295 16.62 -5.39 34.95
C VAL A 295 17.27 -6.49 35.76
N TYR A 296 16.49 -7.48 36.17
CA TYR A 296 16.96 -8.65 36.89
C TYR A 296 16.31 -9.91 36.30
N LEU A 297 16.96 -11.04 36.54
CA LEU A 297 16.43 -12.36 36.18
C LEU A 297 16.00 -13.08 37.44
N LYS A 298 14.94 -13.88 37.30
CA LYS A 298 14.52 -14.80 38.35
C LYS A 298 15.23 -16.13 38.14
N GLY A 299 15.99 -16.59 39.11
CA GLY A 299 16.68 -17.86 39.06
C GLY A 299 15.69 -19.01 38.91
N ILE A 300 16.01 -19.98 38.05
CA ILE A 300 15.20 -21.19 37.83
C ILE A 300 16.07 -22.44 37.96
N ARG A 301 15.48 -23.57 38.34
CA ARG A 301 16.22 -24.84 38.44
C ARG A 301 16.75 -25.25 37.07
N GLY A 302 18.01 -25.68 37.03
CA GLY A 302 18.66 -26.17 35.81
C GLY A 302 19.15 -25.08 34.86
N LEU A 303 19.24 -23.83 35.31
CA LEU A 303 20.04 -22.76 34.69
C LEU A 303 20.86 -22.07 35.77
N CYS A 304 22.16 -21.95 35.55
CA CYS A 304 23.09 -21.25 36.42
C CYS A 304 23.24 -19.81 35.93
N TYR A 305 22.71 -18.87 36.71
CA TYR A 305 22.85 -17.44 36.49
C TYR A 305 22.83 -16.72 37.82
N GLY A 306 23.99 -16.28 38.33
CA GLY A 306 24.17 -15.28 39.41
C GLY A 306 23.24 -15.28 40.64
N SER A 307 22.42 -16.32 40.87
CA SER A 307 21.30 -16.37 41.81
C SER A 307 20.78 -17.80 41.93
N SER A 308 20.19 -18.12 43.10
CA SER A 308 19.58 -19.42 43.37
C SER A 308 18.18 -19.52 42.75
N PRO A 309 17.65 -20.75 42.53
CA PRO A 309 16.28 -20.92 42.06
C PRO A 309 15.25 -20.22 42.96
N GLY A 310 14.44 -19.32 42.40
CA GLY A 310 13.44 -18.53 43.12
C GLY A 310 13.91 -17.14 43.55
N GLU A 311 15.22 -16.90 43.63
CA GLU A 311 15.80 -15.60 43.98
C GLU A 311 15.97 -14.70 42.75
N GLN A 312 16.10 -13.39 42.99
CA GLN A 312 16.43 -12.42 41.96
C GLN A 312 17.94 -12.29 41.83
N SER A 313 18.42 -12.20 40.60
CA SER A 313 19.81 -11.84 40.35
C SER A 313 20.12 -10.41 40.80
N PRO A 314 21.41 -10.07 41.01
CA PRO A 314 21.82 -8.68 41.14
C PRO A 314 21.25 -7.85 39.98
N PRO A 315 20.49 -6.78 40.26
CA PRO A 315 19.82 -6.02 39.21
C PRO A 315 20.85 -5.19 38.44
N GLN A 316 20.73 -5.22 37.11
CA GLN A 316 21.46 -4.31 36.25
C GLN A 316 20.68 -2.99 36.14
N LEU A 317 21.34 -1.90 36.55
CA LEU A 317 20.81 -0.55 36.48
C LEU A 317 21.11 0.04 35.09
N VAL A 318 20.05 0.42 34.38
CA VAL A 318 20.16 0.88 33.00
C VAL A 318 19.37 2.16 32.83
N THR A 319 20.08 3.26 32.59
CA THR A 319 19.48 4.51 32.12
C THR A 319 19.31 4.44 30.60
N VAL A 320 18.06 4.56 30.15
CA VAL A 320 17.69 4.67 28.73
C VAL A 320 17.25 6.10 28.50
N ALA A 321 17.98 6.82 27.64
CA ALA A 321 17.72 8.21 27.33
C ALA A 321 16.30 8.42 26.76
N ASP A 322 15.81 9.66 26.85
CA ASP A 322 14.56 10.09 26.24
C ASP A 322 14.56 9.93 24.71
N SER A 323 13.37 9.81 24.13
CA SER A 323 13.20 9.91 22.69
C SER A 323 12.58 11.24 22.33
N VAL A 324 13.41 12.21 21.96
CA VAL A 324 12.99 13.57 21.53
C VAL A 324 12.17 13.54 20.22
N TYR A 325 12.19 12.45 19.44
CA TYR A 325 11.70 12.41 18.05
C TYR A 325 10.92 11.16 17.60
N CYS A 326 10.42 10.28 18.49
CA CYS A 326 9.66 9.08 18.04
C CYS A 326 8.13 9.27 17.86
N GLN A 327 7.58 10.48 18.00
CA GLN A 327 6.11 10.73 17.87
C GLN A 327 5.55 10.86 16.44
N SER A 328 6.37 10.88 15.37
CA SER A 328 5.85 11.05 13.99
C SER A 328 5.03 9.85 13.45
N VAL A 329 4.79 8.83 14.27
CA VAL A 329 3.86 7.73 13.94
C VAL A 329 2.41 8.04 14.36
N LEU A 330 2.16 9.12 15.13
CA LEU A 330 0.88 9.32 15.82
C LEU A 330 0.02 10.52 15.37
N SER A 331 0.48 11.38 14.46
CA SER A 331 -0.34 12.51 13.97
C SER A 331 -0.24 12.69 12.47
N SER A 332 -1.39 12.77 11.82
CA SER A 332 -1.59 13.04 10.39
C SER A 332 -0.99 14.36 9.90
N ARG A 333 -0.60 14.36 8.61
CA ARG A 333 -0.42 15.52 7.70
C ARG A 333 0.57 16.62 8.15
N THR A 334 1.76 16.64 7.55
CA THR A 334 2.31 17.77 6.74
C THR A 334 3.83 17.62 6.54
N SER A 335 4.27 18.01 5.34
CA SER A 335 5.65 18.32 4.92
C SER A 335 6.76 17.28 5.16
N CYS A 336 7.14 16.62 4.07
CA CYS A 336 8.31 15.77 3.98
C CYS A 336 9.60 16.61 4.05
N SER A 337 10.18 16.76 5.23
CA SER A 337 11.57 17.20 5.41
C SER A 337 12.51 15.99 5.42
N ARG A 338 13.38 15.92 4.41
CA ARG A 338 14.47 14.93 4.29
C ARG A 338 15.50 15.16 5.39
N ASN A 339 15.34 14.50 6.55
CA ASN A 339 16.41 13.97 7.43
C ASN A 339 15.92 13.49 8.82
N PHE A 340 14.72 12.90 8.92
CA PHE A 340 14.30 12.27 10.17
C PHE A 340 14.73 10.81 10.28
N ARG A 341 15.97 10.58 10.76
CA ARG A 341 16.29 9.31 11.45
C ARG A 341 15.45 9.27 12.72
N LYS A 342 14.41 8.43 12.75
CA LYS A 342 13.66 8.10 13.98
C LYS A 342 14.65 7.56 15.02
N ARG A 343 15.06 8.36 16.00
CA ARG A 343 15.92 7.90 17.10
C ARG A 343 15.04 7.47 18.26
N CYS A 344 14.73 6.18 18.32
CA CYS A 344 14.22 5.59 19.55
C CYS A 344 15.44 5.11 20.31
N HIS A 345 15.56 5.51 21.57
CA HIS A 345 16.70 5.15 22.40
C HIS A 345 16.46 3.78 22.99
N SER A 346 17.44 2.90 22.79
CA SER A 346 17.45 1.57 23.37
C SER A 346 18.80 1.31 23.99
N LYS A 347 18.82 0.47 25.01
CA LYS A 347 20.06 0.05 25.66
C LYS A 347 20.10 -1.46 25.75
N ASP A 348 21.20 -2.00 25.24
CA ASP A 348 21.46 -3.42 25.20
C ASP A 348 22.16 -3.87 26.47
N ILE A 349 21.69 -4.99 27.00
CA ILE A 349 22.22 -5.67 28.16
C ILE A 349 22.58 -7.07 27.71
N VAL A 350 23.83 -7.48 27.93
CA VAL A 350 24.27 -8.86 27.66
C VAL A 350 24.32 -9.62 28.97
N LEU A 351 23.57 -10.71 29.05
CA LEU A 351 23.48 -11.57 30.23
C LEU A 351 24.13 -12.91 29.91
N HIS A 352 25.07 -13.34 30.76
CA HIS A 352 25.84 -14.57 30.58
C HIS A 352 25.26 -15.71 31.41
N PHE A 353 24.88 -16.80 30.77
CA PHE A 353 24.30 -17.98 31.41
C PHE A 353 25.22 -19.19 31.29
N GLN A 354 25.13 -20.08 32.27
CA GLN A 354 25.71 -21.42 32.25
C GLN A 354 24.61 -22.42 32.63
N LYS A 355 24.76 -23.70 32.29
CA LYS A 355 23.85 -24.75 32.73
C LYS A 355 24.57 -25.79 33.57
#